data_AF-W4UY07-F1
#
_entry.id   AF-W4UY07-F1
#
_cell.length_a   1.000
_cell.length_b   1.000
_cell.length_c   1.000
_cell.angle_alpha   90.00
_cell.angle_beta   90.00
_cell.angle_gamma   90.00
#
_symmetry.space_group_name_H-M   'P 1'
#
loop_
_entity.id
_entity.type
_entity.pdbx_description
1 polymer ?
#
loop_
_entity_poly.entity_id
_entity_poly.type
_entity_poly.pdbx_seq_one_letter_code
_entity_poly.pdbx_strand_id
1 'polypeptide(L)' 'MAAPRYNNLMLIGGQRTERMVFALPKFTIPDDKMLVVELNEQNGGRHQRFTVDNTDLVRARVINELKVK' A
#
# COMPACT_ATOMS: atom_id res chain seq x y z
N MET A 1 8.70 -18.15 2.67
CA MET A 1 7.59 -17.53 3.42
C MET A 1 6.78 -16.69 2.45
N ALA A 2 5.48 -16.90 2.34
CA ALA A 2 4.61 -16.07 1.50
C ALA A 2 4.35 -14.73 2.21
N ALA A 3 4.49 -13.60 1.50
CA ALA A 3 4.10 -12.31 2.04
C ALA A 3 2.57 -12.26 2.21
N PRO A 4 2.03 -11.66 3.29
CA PRO A 4 0.59 -11.48 3.45
C PRO A 4 0.02 -10.70 2.26
N ARG A 5 -1.00 -11.24 1.61
CA ARG A 5 -1.73 -10.56 0.53
C ARG A 5 -2.96 -9.88 1.11
N TYR A 6 -2.97 -8.56 1.04
CA TYR A 6 -4.15 -7.75 1.37
C TYR A 6 -4.99 -7.58 0.11
N ASN A 7 -6.01 -8.42 -0.04
CA ASN A 7 -6.91 -8.37 -1.19
C ASN A 7 -8.24 -7.72 -0.79
N ASN A 8 -8.33 -6.40 -0.93
CA ASN A 8 -9.56 -5.66 -0.70
C ASN A 8 -10.26 -5.38 -2.04
N LEU A 9 -11.28 -6.16 -2.36
CA LEU A 9 -12.07 -5.97 -3.57
C LEU A 9 -12.98 -4.73 -3.39
N MET A 10 -12.68 -3.67 -4.14
CA MET A 10 -13.41 -2.41 -4.09
C MET A 10 -13.87 -2.01 -5.50
N LEU A 11 -15.13 -1.58 -5.62
CA LEU A 11 -15.68 -1.02 -6.85
C LEU A 11 -15.47 0.49 -6.86
N ILE A 12 -14.69 0.99 -7.83
CA ILE A 12 -14.50 2.42 -8.05
C ILE A 12 -15.41 2.85 -9.20
N GLY A 13 -16.41 3.69 -8.91
CA GLY A 13 -17.30 4.24 -9.93
C GLY A 13 -16.58 5.19 -10.89
N GLY A 14 -17.12 5.37 -12.10
CA GLY A 14 -16.60 6.34 -13.07
C GLY A 14 -16.56 7.76 -12.49
N GLN A 15 -15.49 8.51 -12.81
CA GLN A 15 -15.25 9.89 -12.34
C GLN A 15 -15.26 10.04 -10.80
N ARG A 16 -14.99 8.96 -10.05
CA ARG A 16 -14.85 9.00 -8.59
C ARG A 16 -13.39 8.86 -8.17
N THR A 17 -13.09 9.38 -7.00
CA THR A 17 -11.82 9.20 -6.31
C THR A 17 -12.09 8.48 -5.01
N GLU A 18 -11.43 7.34 -4.81
CA GLU A 18 -11.53 6.55 -3.58
C GLU A 18 -10.20 6.60 -2.84
N ARG A 19 -10.25 6.62 -1.50
CA ARG A 19 -9.07 6.59 -0.65
C ARG A 19 -9.01 5.26 0.08
N MET A 20 -7.98 4.48 -0.20
CA MET A 20 -7.68 3.23 0.52
C MET A 20 -6.55 3.47 1.52
N VAL A 21 -6.76 3.03 2.77
CA VAL A 21 -5.75 3.10 3.82
C VAL A 21 -5.43 1.68 4.26
N PHE A 22 -4.15 1.30 4.17
CA PHE A 22 -3.66 0.01 4.64
C PHE A 22 -2.81 0.23 5.88
N ALA A 23 -3.16 -0.46 6.96
CA ALA A 23 -2.35 -0.52 8.17
C ALA A 23 -1.65 -1.89 8.20
N LEU A 24 -0.32 -1.87 8.24
CA LEU A 24 0.50 -3.06 8.35
C LEU A 24 1.00 -3.19 9.79
N PRO A 25 1.09 -4.40 10.36
CA PRO A 25 1.78 -4.60 11.63
C PRO A 25 3.24 -4.11 11.51
N LYS A 26 3.90 -3.76 12.62
CA LYS A 26 5.31 -3.37 12.57
C LYS A 26 6.16 -4.55 12.06
N PHE A 27 7.00 -4.30 11.06
CA PHE A 27 7.97 -5.26 10.54
C PHE A 27 9.29 -4.56 10.22
N THR A 28 10.34 -5.36 10.00
CA THR A 28 11.64 -4.88 9.54
C THR A 28 11.78 -5.16 8.06
N ILE A 29 12.18 -4.16 7.28
CA ILE A 29 12.70 -4.36 5.93
C ILE A 29 14.20 -4.63 6.08
N PRO A 30 14.71 -5.84 5.73
CA PRO A 30 16.14 -6.13 5.80
C PRO A 30 16.95 -5.27 4.82
N ASP A 31 18.26 -5.18 5.05
CA ASP A 31 19.18 -4.58 4.09
C ASP A 31 19.02 -5.22 2.69
N ASP A 32 19.19 -4.40 1.66
CA ASP A 32 19.01 -4.77 0.24
C ASP A 32 17.62 -5.35 -0.09
N LYS A 33 16.59 -4.98 0.69
CA LYS A 33 15.19 -5.26 0.40
C LYS A 33 14.38 -3.98 0.33
N MET A 34 13.25 -4.07 -0.36
CA MET A 34 12.26 -3.00 -0.49
C MET A 34 10.86 -3.55 -0.28
N LEU A 35 9.95 -2.68 0.17
CA LEU A 35 8.53 -2.98 0.16
C LEU A 35 7.97 -2.62 -1.22
N VAL A 36 7.31 -3.58 -1.87
CA VAL A 36 6.62 -3.36 -3.14
C VAL A 36 5.12 -3.35 -2.86
N VAL A 37 4.44 -2.30 -3.32
CA VAL A 37 2.98 -2.23 -3.28
C VAL A 37 2.45 -2.28 -4.70
N GLU A 38 1.52 -3.19 -4.93
CA GLU A 38 0.90 -3.41 -6.23
C GLU A 38 -0.61 -3.27 -6.13
N LEU A 39 -1.17 -2.47 -7.02
CA LEU A 39 -2.61 -2.28 -7.19
C LEU A 39 -3.00 -2.83 -8.57
N ASN A 40 -4.00 -3.71 -8.59
CA ASN A 40 -4.46 -4.37 -9.80
C ASN A 40 -5.99 -4.30 -9.88
N GLU A 41 -6.51 -4.13 -11.09
CA GLU A 41 -7.92 -4.40 -11.37
C GLU A 41 -8.16 -5.89 -11.58
N GLN A 42 -9.23 -6.42 -10.98
CA GLN A 42 -9.58 -7.84 -11.04
C GLN A 42 -9.65 -8.41 -12.47
N ASN A 43 -10.13 -7.61 -13.43
CA ASN A 43 -10.29 -8.00 -14.82
C ASN A 43 -9.16 -7.50 -15.74
N GLY A 44 -8.04 -7.03 -15.16
CA GLY A 44 -6.79 -6.84 -15.91
C GLY A 44 -6.70 -5.59 -16.81
N GLY A 45 -7.28 -4.45 -16.42
CA GLY A 45 -7.12 -3.19 -17.16
C GLY A 45 -5.91 -2.38 -16.75
N ARG A 46 -5.72 -2.19 -15.43
CA ARG A 46 -4.65 -1.37 -14.86
C ARG A 46 -3.84 -2.15 -13.83
N HIS A 47 -2.51 -2.02 -13.92
CA HIS A 47 -1.54 -2.47 -12.93
C HIS A 47 -0.65 -1.29 -12.58
N GLN A 48 -0.68 -0.88 -11.32
CA GLN A 48 0.23 0.13 -10.78
C GLN A 48 1.12 -0.53 -9.75
N ARG A 49 2.41 -0.25 -9.85
CA ARG A 49 3.42 -0.72 -8.90
C ARG A 49 4.22 0.46 -8.43
N PHE A 50 4.40 0.57 -7.12
CA PHE A 50 5.34 1.50 -6.52
C PHE A 50 6.19 0.79 -5.48
N THR A 51 7.42 1.25 -5.37
CA THR A 51 8.40 0.74 -4.43
C THR A 51 8.52 1.73 -3.28
N VAL A 52 8.70 1.19 -2.07
CA VAL A 52 8.96 1.96 -0.87
C VAL A 52 10.32 1.51 -0.35
N ASP A 53 11.29 2.42 -0.45
CA ASP A 53 12.65 2.21 0.03
C ASP A 53 12.79 2.71 1.48
N ASN A 54 13.91 2.38 2.12
CA ASN A 54 14.21 2.88 3.46
C ASN A 54 14.18 4.42 3.53
N THR A 55 14.62 5.11 2.46
CA THR A 55 14.61 6.58 2.42
C THR A 55 13.19 7.15 2.43
N ASP A 56 12.22 6.47 1.83
CA ASP A 56 10.82 6.86 1.87
C ASP A 56 10.24 6.70 3.27
N LEU A 57 10.61 5.63 3.98
CA LEU A 57 10.19 5.39 5.36
C LEU A 57 10.76 6.43 6.34
N VAL A 58 12.04 6.78 6.20
CA VAL A 58 12.66 7.81 7.05
C VAL A 58 12.02 9.19 6.82
N ARG A 59 11.58 9.47 5.59
CA ARG A 59 10.88 10.73 5.23
C ARG A 59 9.39 10.69 5.53
N ALA A 60 8.83 9.52 5.85
CA ALA A 60 7.41 9.38 6.11
C ALA A 60 7.01 10.17 7.36
N ARG A 61 5.83 10.78 7.31
CA ARG A 61 5.29 11.51 8.45
C ARG A 61 4.80 10.50 9.51
N VAL A 62 5.32 10.61 10.72
CA VAL A 62 4.77 9.87 11.87
C VAL A 62 3.33 10.34 12.12
N ILE A 63 2.40 9.40 12.21
CA ILE A 63 1.00 9.66 12.54
C ILE A 63 0.76 9.13 13.96
N ASN A 64 0.66 10.03 14.94
CA ASN A 64 0.40 9.64 16.33
C ASN A 64 -1.04 9.12 16.53
N GLU A 65 -1.99 9.63 15.73
CA GLU A 65 -3.39 9.25 15.76
C GLU A 65 -3.93 9.13 14.33
N LEU A 66 -4.43 7.94 13.97
CA LEU A 66 -5.09 7.75 12.69
C LEU A 66 -6.51 8.34 12.76
N LYS A 67 -6.69 9.57 12.27
CA LYS A 67 -8.03 10.14 12.07
C LYS A 67 -8.66 9.55 10.81
N VAL A 68 -9.35 8.42 10.95
CA VAL A 68 -10.23 7.89 9.92
C VAL A 68 -11.54 8.66 10.00
N LYS A 69 -11.95 9.28 8.89
CA LYS A 69 -13.25 9.96 8.75
C LYS A 69 -14.32 8.96 8.35
#